data_AF-A0A812RVK6-F1
#
_entry.id   AF-A0A812RVK6-F1
#
_cell.length_a   1.000
_cell.length_b   1.000
_cell.length_c   1.000
_cell.angle_alpha   90.00
_cell.angle_beta   90.00
_cell.angle_gamma   90.00
#
_symmetry.space_group_name_H-M   'P 1'
#
loop_
_entity.id
_entity.type
_entity.pdbx_description
1 polymer ?
#
loop_
_entity_poly.entity_id
_entity_poly.type
_entity_poly.pdbx_seq_one_letter_code
_entity_poly.pdbx_strand_id
1 'polypeptide(L)'
;MARRSLPLNPGDAELLSPEHSGDGAVLHEQVSKDRWCVSLPDLQQFRRLVQRAVAEEKIRPTERDMFDVGDFTIGPSVYTVTDQFIKPVTANAGNMSWALLKNPGGLQCDAFVTHCWAEGIRSVRRACTSASSLTPKIWTSAVS
;
A
#
# COMPACT_ATOMS: atom_id res chain seq x y z
N MET A 1 14.26 -18.90 -14.16
CA MET A 1 13.65 -19.26 -12.86
C MET A 1 12.30 -18.57 -12.76
N ALA A 2 11.21 -19.30 -12.55
CA ALA A 2 9.88 -18.69 -12.40
C ALA A 2 9.85 -17.84 -11.11
N ARG A 3 9.64 -16.53 -11.25
CA ARG A 3 9.55 -15.62 -10.11
C ARG A 3 8.31 -15.98 -9.28
N ARG A 4 8.51 -16.39 -8.03
CA ARG A 4 7.43 -16.68 -7.07
C ARG A 4 6.62 -15.41 -6.83
N SER A 5 5.38 -15.37 -7.32
CA SER A 5 4.39 -14.35 -6.95
C SER A 5 3.28 -15.00 -6.11
N LEU A 6 2.73 -14.27 -5.14
CA LEU A 6 1.53 -14.74 -4.44
C LEU A 6 0.34 -14.72 -5.42
N PRO A 7 -0.57 -15.71 -5.36
CA PRO A 7 -1.77 -15.70 -6.19
C PRO A 7 -2.61 -14.45 -5.87
N LEU A 8 -3.11 -13.79 -6.91
CA LEU A 8 -4.03 -12.66 -6.78
C LEU A 8 -5.41 -13.19 -6.41
N ASN A 9 -6.09 -12.50 -5.50
CA ASN A 9 -7.49 -12.72 -5.20
C ASN A 9 -8.37 -11.90 -6.17
N PRO A 10 -9.64 -12.27 -6.39
CA PRO A 10 -10.54 -11.56 -7.30
C PRO A 10 -10.63 -10.05 -7.07
N GLY A 11 -10.58 -9.58 -5.81
CA GLY A 11 -10.60 -8.15 -5.47
C GLY A 11 -9.25 -7.42 -5.57
N ASP A 12 -8.17 -8.10 -5.96
CA ASP A 12 -6.84 -7.48 -6.13
C ASP A 12 -6.74 -6.75 -7.49
N ALA A 13 -7.43 -7.25 -8.52
CA ALA A 13 -7.41 -6.66 -9.87
C ALA A 13 -8.17 -5.32 -9.96
N GLU A 14 -9.24 -5.17 -9.19
CA GLU A 14 -10.10 -3.99 -9.15
C GLU A 14 -9.35 -2.72 -8.73
N LEU A 15 -8.28 -2.86 -7.93
CA LEU A 15 -7.44 -1.72 -7.51
C LEU A 15 -6.42 -1.27 -8.53
N LEU A 16 -6.07 -2.14 -9.48
CA LEU A 16 -5.15 -1.79 -10.56
C LEU A 16 -5.89 -1.05 -11.68
N SER A 17 -7.22 -1.10 -11.68
CA SER A 17 -8.10 -0.45 -12.66
C SER A 17 -9.38 0.00 -11.95
N PRO A 18 -9.30 1.03 -11.10
CA PRO A 18 -10.45 1.48 -10.33
C PRO A 18 -11.55 1.99 -11.28
N GLU A 19 -12.74 1.37 -11.21
CA GLU A 19 -13.91 1.81 -11.99
C GLU A 19 -14.45 3.18 -11.53
N HIS A 20 -14.09 3.60 -10.31
CA HIS A 20 -14.45 4.88 -9.72
C HIS A 20 -13.27 5.85 -9.80
N SER A 21 -13.30 6.75 -10.78
CA SER A 21 -12.43 7.92 -10.84
C SER A 21 -13.13 9.13 -10.22
N GLY A 22 -12.54 9.76 -9.21
CA GLY A 22 -13.05 10.98 -8.58
C GLY A 22 -11.99 12.08 -8.55
N ASP A 23 -12.32 13.26 -8.03
CA ASP A 23 -11.31 14.28 -7.73
C ASP A 23 -10.70 13.97 -6.36
N GLY A 24 -9.45 13.51 -6.36
CA GLY A 24 -8.73 13.18 -5.13
C GLY A 24 -8.57 14.37 -4.20
N ALA A 25 -8.47 15.60 -4.71
CA ALA A 25 -8.37 16.79 -3.87
C ALA A 25 -9.67 17.00 -3.08
N VAL A 26 -10.81 16.93 -3.77
CA VAL A 26 -12.14 17.03 -3.15
C VAL A 26 -12.34 15.93 -2.12
N LEU A 27 -11.91 14.70 -2.42
CA LEU A 27 -12.05 13.58 -1.49
C LEU A 27 -11.22 13.76 -0.20
N HIS A 28 -10.00 14.29 -0.31
CA HIS A 28 -9.17 14.62 0.86
C HIS A 28 -9.74 15.80 1.67
N GLU A 29 -10.47 16.72 1.05
CA GLU A 29 -11.16 17.79 1.80
C GLU A 29 -12.39 17.27 2.56
N GLN A 30 -13.12 16.31 1.98
CA GLN A 30 -14.34 15.77 2.55
C GLN A 30 -14.10 14.76 3.67
N VAL A 31 -13.04 13.95 3.55
CA VAL A 31 -12.73 12.91 4.54
C VAL A 31 -11.71 13.43 5.53
N SER A 32 -12.07 13.42 6.82
CA SER A 32 -11.14 13.84 7.88
C SER A 32 -9.85 13.01 7.90
N LYS A 33 -8.73 13.65 8.22
CA LYS A 33 -7.37 13.06 8.13
C LYS A 33 -7.18 11.85 9.05
N ASP A 34 -7.87 11.80 10.18
CA ASP A 34 -7.91 10.66 11.12
C ASP A 34 -8.63 9.43 10.52
N ARG A 35 -9.24 9.58 9.34
CA ARG A 35 -9.92 8.52 8.62
C ARG A 35 -9.18 8.06 7.36
N TRP A 36 -7.99 8.58 7.08
CA TRP A 36 -7.15 8.12 5.97
C TRP A 36 -6.41 6.84 6.35
N CYS A 37 -7.16 5.80 6.73
CA CYS A 37 -6.63 4.56 7.29
C CYS A 37 -6.90 3.36 6.38
N VAL A 38 -6.19 2.26 6.69
CA VAL A 38 -6.36 0.97 6.03
C VAL A 38 -6.59 -0.13 7.07
N SER A 39 -7.32 -1.17 6.69
CA SER A 39 -7.50 -2.34 7.55
C SER A 39 -6.33 -3.31 7.41
N LEU A 40 -6.21 -4.29 8.32
CA LEU A 40 -5.23 -5.37 8.15
C LEU A 40 -5.42 -6.15 6.83
N PRO A 41 -6.64 -6.51 6.41
CA PRO A 41 -6.88 -7.08 5.07
C PRO A 41 -6.35 -6.20 3.93
N ASP A 42 -6.53 -4.88 4.00
CA ASP A 42 -6.04 -3.95 2.98
C ASP A 42 -4.50 -3.98 2.89
N LEU A 43 -3.80 -4.02 4.05
CA LEU A 43 -2.35 -4.15 4.09
C LEU A 43 -1.86 -5.49 3.54
N GLN A 44 -2.59 -6.58 3.80
CA GLN A 44 -2.28 -7.89 3.23
C GLN A 44 -2.46 -7.90 1.71
N GLN A 45 -3.52 -7.27 1.22
CA GLN A 45 -3.75 -7.06 -0.20
C GLN A 45 -2.65 -6.22 -0.84
N PHE A 46 -2.31 -5.08 -0.22
CA PHE A 46 -1.23 -4.21 -0.69
C PHE A 46 0.09 -4.97 -0.82
N ARG A 47 0.43 -5.82 0.16
CA ARG A 47 1.62 -6.69 0.07
C ARG A 47 1.59 -7.61 -1.14
N ARG A 48 0.47 -8.27 -1.44
CA ARG A 48 0.35 -9.16 -2.61
C ARG A 48 0.57 -8.38 -3.90
N LEU A 49 -0.05 -7.20 -4.01
CA LEU A 49 0.08 -6.32 -5.17
C LEU A 49 1.51 -5.84 -5.39
N VAL A 50 2.20 -5.37 -4.34
CA VAL A 50 3.60 -4.94 -4.42
C VAL A 50 4.49 -6.11 -4.83
N GLN A 51 4.29 -7.31 -4.27
CA GLN A 51 5.07 -8.49 -4.66
C GLN A 51 4.84 -8.88 -6.13
N ARG A 52 3.61 -8.75 -6.61
CA ARG A 52 3.30 -8.96 -8.02
C ARG A 52 3.99 -7.92 -8.90
N ALA A 53 3.93 -6.64 -8.53
CA ALA A 53 4.56 -5.55 -9.26
C ALA A 53 6.09 -5.69 -9.32
N VAL A 54 6.73 -6.19 -8.26
CA VAL A 54 8.16 -6.56 -8.26
C VAL A 54 8.42 -7.75 -9.22
N ALA A 55 7.59 -8.79 -9.17
CA ALA A 55 7.76 -9.96 -10.05
C ALA A 55 7.60 -9.63 -11.54
N GLU A 56 6.67 -8.72 -11.86
CA GLU A 56 6.40 -8.16 -13.19
C GLU A 56 7.38 -7.05 -13.61
N GLU A 57 8.36 -6.71 -12.76
CA GLU A 57 9.31 -5.62 -12.98
C GLU A 57 8.69 -4.23 -13.18
N LYS A 58 7.49 -4.02 -12.64
CA LYS A 58 6.88 -2.68 -12.50
C LYS A 58 7.53 -1.90 -11.36
N ILE A 59 7.94 -2.60 -10.30
CA ILE A 59 8.80 -2.05 -9.24
C ILE A 59 10.21 -2.63 -9.44
N ARG A 60 11.19 -1.75 -9.61
CA ARG A 60 12.60 -2.10 -9.87
C ARG A 60 13.50 -1.47 -8.80
N PRO A 61 14.60 -2.15 -8.42
CA PRO A 61 15.63 -1.56 -7.58
C PRO A 61 16.15 -0.25 -8.19
N THR A 62 16.48 0.70 -7.32
CA THR A 62 17.06 2.00 -7.71
C THR A 62 18.38 2.21 -6.99
N GLU A 63 19.16 3.21 -7.38
CA GLU A 63 20.40 3.56 -6.66
C GLU A 63 20.14 3.90 -5.18
N ARG A 64 18.96 4.43 -4.85
CA ARG A 64 18.56 4.80 -3.49
C ARG A 64 17.96 3.64 -2.70
N ASP A 65 17.57 2.58 -3.38
CA ASP A 65 16.92 1.40 -2.80
C ASP A 65 17.26 0.16 -3.65
N MET A 66 18.43 -0.42 -3.36
CA MET A 66 18.93 -1.63 -4.01
C MET A 66 18.35 -2.89 -3.35
N PHE A 67 17.02 -2.95 -3.18
CA PHE A 67 16.38 -4.12 -2.60
C PHE A 67 16.59 -5.37 -3.47
N ASP A 68 16.72 -6.53 -2.83
CA ASP A 68 16.78 -7.80 -3.54
C ASP A 68 15.38 -8.23 -3.98
N VAL A 69 15.20 -8.40 -5.30
CA VAL A 69 13.96 -8.88 -5.93
C VAL A 69 13.58 -10.28 -5.43
N GLY A 70 14.58 -11.10 -5.07
CA GLY A 70 14.41 -12.44 -4.51
C GLY A 70 14.23 -12.47 -3.00
N ASP A 71 14.49 -11.37 -2.28
CA ASP A 71 14.21 -11.29 -0.85
C ASP A 71 12.69 -11.18 -0.64
N PHE A 72 12.11 -12.09 0.15
CA PHE A 72 10.69 -12.12 0.52
C PHE A 72 10.42 -11.59 1.95
N THR A 73 11.45 -11.08 2.65
CA THR A 73 11.39 -10.69 4.06
C THR A 73 11.37 -9.18 4.31
N ILE A 74 12.11 -8.37 3.54
CA ILE A 74 12.20 -6.90 3.68
C ILE A 74 11.53 -6.23 2.48
N GLY A 75 12.01 -6.54 1.27
CA GLY A 75 11.47 -6.01 0.02
C GLY A 75 11.79 -4.53 -0.21
N PRO A 76 11.15 -3.89 -1.21
CA PRO A 76 11.40 -2.49 -1.52
C PRO A 76 11.04 -1.57 -0.35
N SER A 77 11.77 -0.47 -0.24
CA SER A 77 11.48 0.65 0.66
C SER A 77 10.13 1.29 0.33
N VAL A 78 9.58 2.01 1.30
CA VAL A 78 8.31 2.73 1.11
C VAL A 78 8.45 3.81 0.05
N TYR A 79 9.60 4.50 -0.04
CA TYR A 79 9.86 5.47 -1.11
C TYR A 79 9.67 4.86 -2.50
N THR A 80 10.32 3.72 -2.74
CA THR A 80 10.28 3.04 -4.04
C THR A 80 8.88 2.52 -4.35
N VAL A 81 8.17 1.98 -3.36
CA VAL A 81 6.79 1.55 -3.53
C VAL A 81 5.86 2.74 -3.81
N THR A 82 6.03 3.85 -3.10
CA THR A 82 5.21 5.05 -3.31
C THR A 82 5.40 5.62 -4.70
N ASP A 83 6.65 5.76 -5.14
CA ASP A 83 6.98 6.38 -6.42
C ASP A 83 6.65 5.50 -7.63
N GLN A 84 6.96 4.20 -7.57
CA GLN A 84 6.81 3.30 -8.71
C GLN A 84 5.48 2.54 -8.75
N PHE A 85 4.70 2.55 -7.65
CA PHE A 85 3.46 1.79 -7.57
C PHE A 85 2.27 2.62 -7.09
N ILE A 86 2.33 3.24 -5.92
CA ILE A 86 1.17 3.96 -5.37
C ILE A 86 0.79 5.14 -6.28
N LYS A 87 1.72 6.05 -6.57
CA LYS A 87 1.45 7.25 -7.38
C LYS A 87 0.91 6.91 -8.78
N PRO A 88 1.49 5.97 -9.55
CA PRO A 88 0.93 5.59 -10.85
C PRO A 88 -0.49 5.01 -10.75
N VAL A 89 -0.77 4.19 -9.73
CA VAL A 89 -2.10 3.60 -9.56
C VAL A 89 -3.11 4.67 -9.16
N THR A 90 -2.78 5.54 -8.21
CA THR A 90 -3.70 6.56 -7.73
C THR A 90 -3.87 7.72 -8.70
N ALA A 91 -2.89 8.01 -9.56
CA ALA A 91 -3.02 8.98 -10.64
C ALA A 91 -4.18 8.61 -11.58
N ASN A 92 -4.34 7.32 -11.89
CA ASN A 92 -5.45 6.81 -12.69
C ASN A 92 -6.82 6.91 -11.98
N ALA A 93 -6.82 7.09 -10.66
CA ALA A 93 -8.01 7.27 -9.84
C ALA A 93 -8.30 8.74 -9.51
N GLY A 94 -7.50 9.69 -10.01
CA GLY A 94 -7.65 11.13 -9.72
C GLY A 94 -6.79 11.65 -8.57
N ASN A 95 -5.61 11.05 -8.35
CA ASN A 95 -4.59 11.49 -7.39
C ASN A 95 -5.02 11.46 -5.91
N MET A 96 -5.88 10.53 -5.52
CA MET A 96 -6.19 10.28 -4.12
C MET A 96 -5.10 9.46 -3.41
N SER A 97 -5.09 9.41 -2.07
CA SER A 97 -4.22 8.51 -1.33
C SER A 97 -4.66 7.06 -1.48
N TRP A 98 -3.76 6.10 -1.27
CA TRP A 98 -4.10 4.67 -1.33
C TRP A 98 -5.19 4.30 -0.29
N ALA A 99 -5.14 4.92 0.89
CA ALA A 99 -6.15 4.75 1.92
C ALA A 99 -7.55 5.17 1.45
N LEU A 100 -7.66 6.32 0.77
CA LEU A 100 -8.94 6.81 0.24
C LEU A 100 -9.37 6.07 -1.02
N LEU A 101 -8.44 5.57 -1.83
CA LEU A 101 -8.74 4.67 -2.95
C LEU A 101 -9.40 3.37 -2.45
N LYS A 102 -8.91 2.84 -1.32
CA LYS A 102 -9.47 1.64 -0.67
C LYS A 102 -10.76 1.92 0.08
N ASN A 103 -10.80 3.03 0.80
CA ASN A 103 -11.87 3.38 1.73
C ASN A 103 -12.32 4.82 1.46
N PRO A 104 -13.15 5.07 0.41
CA PRO A 104 -13.52 6.43 0.00
C PRO A 104 -14.36 7.18 1.06
N GLY A 105 -15.08 6.46 1.93
CA GLY A 105 -15.76 7.07 3.10
C GLY A 105 -14.85 7.30 4.32
N GLY A 106 -13.57 6.94 4.21
CA GLY A 106 -12.62 6.90 5.30
C GLY A 106 -12.88 5.74 6.28
N LEU A 107 -11.84 5.41 7.04
CA LEU A 107 -11.87 4.34 8.04
C LEU A 107 -11.32 4.87 9.36
N GLN A 108 -12.08 4.73 10.45
CA GLN A 108 -11.66 5.20 11.78
C GLN A 108 -10.35 4.50 12.21
N CYS A 109 -9.37 5.27 12.64
CA CYS A 109 -8.09 4.77 13.14
C CYS A 109 -8.24 4.15 14.53
N ASP A 110 -7.87 2.88 14.69
CA ASP A 110 -7.77 2.24 16.01
C ASP A 110 -6.31 2.19 16.51
N ALA A 111 -5.34 2.13 15.59
CA ALA A 111 -3.90 2.15 15.89
C ALA A 111 -3.09 2.92 14.85
N PHE A 112 -2.13 3.71 15.32
CA PHE A 112 -1.22 4.49 14.49
C PHE A 112 0.16 3.86 14.47
N VAL A 113 0.61 3.40 13.30
CA VAL A 113 1.94 2.77 13.14
C VAL A 113 2.84 3.68 12.32
N THR A 114 3.84 4.26 12.98
CA THR A 114 4.94 4.95 12.31
C THR A 114 6.06 3.97 11.98
N HIS A 115 6.73 4.21 10.87
CA HIS A 115 7.92 3.47 10.45
C HIS A 115 8.81 4.41 9.64
N CYS A 116 10.09 4.10 9.49
CA CYS A 116 10.95 4.86 8.61
C CYS A 116 10.61 4.55 7.15
N TRP A 117 10.49 5.57 6.29
CA TRP A 117 10.20 5.38 4.87
C TRP A 117 11.32 4.64 4.11
N ALA A 118 12.52 4.61 4.69
CA ALA A 118 13.64 3.80 4.20
C ALA A 118 13.55 2.31 4.61
N GLU A 119 12.62 1.94 5.49
CA GLU A 119 12.37 0.54 5.83
C GLU A 119 11.63 -0.18 4.70
N GLY A 120 11.94 -1.46 4.52
CA GLY A 120 11.23 -2.31 3.58
C GLY A 120 9.76 -2.47 3.94
N ILE A 121 8.88 -2.34 2.96
CA ILE A 121 7.42 -2.36 3.13
C ILE A 121 6.91 -3.64 3.80
N ARG A 122 7.65 -4.76 3.75
CA ARG A 122 7.24 -6.00 4.42
C ARG A 122 7.55 -6.02 5.91
N SER A 123 8.50 -5.20 6.38
CA SER A 123 8.74 -4.98 7.81
C SER A 123 7.57 -4.25 8.46
N VAL A 124 6.96 -3.30 7.74
CA VAL A 124 5.75 -2.57 8.17
C VAL A 124 4.61 -3.54 8.49
N ARG A 125 4.42 -4.60 7.69
CA ARG A 125 3.42 -5.64 7.97
C ARG A 125 3.66 -6.32 9.32
N ARG A 126 4.91 -6.61 9.69
CA ARG A 126 5.19 -7.29 10.97
C ARG A 126 4.80 -6.40 12.15
N ALA A 127 5.15 -5.12 12.11
CA ALA A 127 4.70 -4.15 13.12
C ALA A 127 3.17 -4.09 13.20
N CYS A 128 2.49 -4.03 12.04
CA CYS A 128 1.04 -4.01 11.95
C CYS A 128 0.38 -5.32 12.43
N THR A 129 0.98 -6.49 12.17
CA THR A 129 0.43 -7.78 12.58
C THR A 129 0.51 -7.95 14.11
N SER A 130 1.61 -7.51 14.72
CA SER A 130 1.74 -7.49 16.18
C SER A 130 0.72 -6.54 16.82
N ALA A 131 0.50 -5.36 16.24
CA ALA A 131 -0.51 -4.40 16.69
C ALA A 131 -1.96 -4.89 16.45
N SER A 132 -2.19 -5.66 15.38
CA SER A 132 -3.53 -6.16 15.02
C SER A 132 -4.07 -7.28 15.88
N SER A 133 -3.24 -7.92 16.71
CA SER A 133 -3.76 -8.80 17.76
C SER A 133 -4.65 -8.05 18.77
N LEU A 134 -4.59 -6.71 18.78
CA LEU A 134 -5.35 -5.83 19.66
C LEU A 134 -6.30 -4.86 18.91
N THR A 135 -6.07 -4.56 17.62
CA THR A 135 -6.89 -3.56 16.87
C THR A 135 -7.04 -3.86 15.35
N PRO A 136 -8.24 -3.73 14.76
CA PRO A 136 -8.48 -4.11 13.37
C PRO A 136 -8.11 -3.06 12.30
N LYS A 137 -7.93 -1.78 12.66
CA LYS A 137 -7.76 -0.67 11.69
C LYS A 137 -6.51 0.14 11.98
N ILE A 138 -5.63 0.27 10.98
CA ILE A 138 -4.28 0.81 11.14
C ILE A 138 -4.07 2.02 10.21
N TRP A 139 -3.59 3.11 10.76
CA TRP A 139 -3.05 4.21 9.97
C TRP A 139 -1.56 3.96 9.68
N THR A 140 -1.17 4.02 8.40
CA THR A 140 0.25 4.00 8.00
C THR A 140 0.53 5.16 7.05
N SER A 141 1.58 5.94 7.32
CA SER A 141 1.96 7.10 6.50
C SER A 141 2.39 6.73 5.08
N ALA A 142 2.58 5.43 4.79
CA ALA A 142 2.97 4.93 3.47
C ALA A 142 1.80 4.91 2.47
N VAL A 143 0.55 4.94 2.95
CA VAL A 143 -0.66 4.82 2.12
C VAL A 143 -1.52 6.09 2.13
N SER A 144 -1.06 7.14 2.83
CA SER A 144 -1.65 8.49 2.87
C SER A 144 -0.95 9.43 1.90
#